data_AF-A0A6H1R4R1-F1
#
_entry.id   AF-A0A6H1R4R1-F1
#
_cell.length_a   1.000
_cell.length_b   1.000
_cell.length_c   1.000
_cell.angle_alpha   90.00
_cell.angle_beta   90.00
_cell.angle_gamma   90.00
#
_symmetry.space_group_name_H-M   'P 1'
#
loop_
_entity.id
_entity.type
_entity.pdbx_description
1 polymer ?
#
loop_
_entity_poly.entity_id
_entity_poly.type
_entity_poly.pdbx_seq_one_letter_code
_entity_poly.pdbx_strand_id
1 'polypeptide(L)'
;MGSAASIPDGPPLVREALRFRRTVERPADLVATFRSAGVYLECVSGPPTVPVVHVDGIPWLPVFSDLRYFAEYRRQRGEAEQAAEYLLLTGARLLDGYLPGMPKGTSVLLDPLQEHTVTLPALRGILPESIAVDRDQPDDRPVAAQSPYETPVKRAWGGTL
;
A
#
# COMPACT_ATOMS: atom_id res chain seq x y z
N MET A 1 -26.57 -1.78 28.77
CA MET A 1 -25.51 -0.98 29.42
C MET A 1 -24.25 -1.81 29.46
N GLY A 2 -23.15 -1.27 28.92
CA GLY A 2 -21.84 -1.94 28.74
C GLY A 2 -21.84 -2.79 27.46
N SER A 3 -21.00 -2.60 26.46
CA SER A 3 -19.70 -1.94 26.40
C SER A 3 -19.58 -1.19 25.08
N ALA A 4 -19.00 0.01 25.12
CA ALA A 4 -18.56 0.69 23.91
C ALA A 4 -17.56 -0.24 23.21
N ALA A 5 -17.91 -0.73 22.03
CA ALA A 5 -16.92 -1.21 21.09
C ALA A 5 -16.12 0.03 20.65
N SER A 6 -15.12 0.38 21.47
CA SER A 6 -14.15 1.40 21.16
C SER A 6 -13.52 0.98 19.83
N ILE A 7 -13.86 1.70 18.76
CA ILE A 7 -13.25 1.52 17.46
C ILE A 7 -11.74 1.74 17.69
N PRO A 8 -10.89 0.74 17.39
CA PRO A 8 -9.59 0.57 18.04
C PRO A 8 -8.62 1.69 17.66
N ASP A 9 -7.56 1.84 18.47
CA ASP A 9 -6.36 2.66 18.28
C ASP A 9 -5.60 2.29 16.98
N GLY A 10 -6.25 2.49 15.83
CA GLY A 10 -5.67 2.31 14.51
C GLY A 10 -4.82 3.52 14.12
N PRO A 11 -3.85 3.35 13.21
CA PRO A 11 -3.13 4.45 12.60
C PRO A 11 -4.09 5.53 12.09
N PRO A 12 -3.73 6.84 12.13
CA PRO A 12 -4.56 7.91 11.58
C PRO A 12 -5.06 7.63 10.16
N LEU A 13 -4.24 6.97 9.35
CA LEU A 13 -4.58 6.54 7.99
C LEU A 13 -5.79 5.59 7.91
N VAL A 14 -5.94 4.65 8.86
CA VAL A 14 -7.10 3.74 8.90
C VAL A 14 -8.39 4.50 9.17
N ARG A 15 -8.35 5.46 10.11
CA ARG A 15 -9.52 6.30 10.42
C ARG A 15 -9.94 7.13 9.22
N GLU A 16 -8.97 7.69 8.50
CA GLU A 16 -9.26 8.49 7.31
C GLU A 16 -9.79 7.63 6.15
N ALA A 17 -9.22 6.44 5.94
CA ALA A 17 -9.73 5.48 4.95
C ALA A 17 -11.18 5.06 5.23
N LEU A 18 -11.53 4.81 6.50
CA LEU A 18 -12.92 4.55 6.91
C LEU A 18 -13.85 5.74 6.66
N ARG A 19 -13.40 6.97 6.93
CA ARG A 19 -14.19 8.18 6.64
C ARG A 19 -14.43 8.33 5.16
N PHE A 20 -13.38 8.20 4.35
CA PHE A 20 -13.46 8.27 2.89
C PHE A 20 -14.40 7.20 2.33
N ARG A 21 -14.33 5.93 2.79
CA ARG A 21 -15.25 4.89 2.33
C ARG A 21 -16.72 5.16 2.64
N ARG A 22 -17.01 5.77 3.79
CA ARG A 22 -18.38 6.03 4.24
C ARG A 22 -19.03 7.20 3.53
N THR A 23 -18.24 8.22 3.19
CA THR A 23 -18.75 9.50 2.69
C THR A 23 -18.39 9.75 1.22
N VAL A 24 -17.29 9.17 0.75
CA VAL A 24 -16.65 9.45 -0.55
C VAL A 24 -16.37 10.95 -0.73
N GLU A 25 -16.20 11.67 0.39
CA GLU A 25 -15.91 13.09 0.41
C GLU A 25 -14.42 13.33 0.67
N ARG A 26 -13.90 14.46 0.16
CA ARG A 26 -12.55 14.97 0.43
C ARG A 26 -11.40 13.96 0.22
N PRO A 27 -11.23 13.45 -1.02
CA PRO A 27 -10.09 12.58 -1.35
C PRO A 27 -8.72 13.22 -1.01
N ALA A 28 -8.63 14.54 -1.00
CA ALA A 28 -7.43 15.28 -0.60
C ALA A 28 -7.00 15.01 0.86
N ASP A 29 -7.96 14.83 1.78
CA ASP A 29 -7.66 14.59 3.21
C ASP A 29 -7.08 13.19 3.41
N LEU A 30 -7.63 12.20 2.70
CA LEU A 30 -7.08 10.85 2.64
C LEU A 30 -5.67 10.85 2.04
N VAL A 31 -5.46 11.53 0.90
CA VAL A 31 -4.15 11.62 0.26
C VAL A 31 -3.14 12.33 1.16
N ALA A 32 -3.51 13.43 1.81
CA ALA A 32 -2.64 14.15 2.74
C ALA A 32 -2.25 13.26 3.93
N THR A 33 -3.22 12.54 4.50
CA THR A 33 -2.98 11.61 5.61
C THR A 33 -2.06 10.47 5.17
N PHE A 34 -2.30 9.87 4.01
CA PHE A 34 -1.46 8.84 3.42
C PHE A 34 -0.03 9.33 3.22
N ARG A 35 0.15 10.53 2.63
CA ARG A 35 1.48 11.11 2.37
C ARG A 35 2.32 11.28 3.63
N SER A 36 1.68 11.60 4.76
CA SER A 36 2.34 11.74 6.06
C SER A 36 2.57 10.42 6.82
N ALA A 37 1.88 9.34 6.44
CA ALA A 37 1.92 8.07 7.15
C ALA A 37 3.16 7.23 6.80
N GLY A 38 3.64 6.46 7.77
CA GLY A 38 4.52 5.32 7.51
C GLY A 38 3.70 4.18 6.92
N VAL A 39 4.15 3.62 5.81
CA VAL A 39 3.50 2.52 5.09
C VAL A 39 4.49 1.41 4.79
N TYR A 40 3.98 0.18 4.81
CA TYR A 40 4.75 -1.03 4.60
C TYR A 40 4.47 -1.60 3.21
N LEU A 41 5.51 -2.09 2.55
CA LEU A 41 5.39 -2.79 1.28
C LEU A 41 6.09 -4.13 1.39
N GLU A 42 5.46 -5.18 0.85
CA GLU A 42 6.15 -6.45 0.68
C GLU A 42 7.38 -6.24 -0.21
N CYS A 43 8.50 -6.83 0.18
CA CYS A 43 9.71 -6.88 -0.64
C CYS A 43 10.17 -8.32 -0.72
N VAL A 44 10.53 -8.77 -1.91
CA VAL A 44 11.14 -10.09 -2.11
C VAL A 44 12.63 -9.90 -2.31
N SER A 45 13.43 -10.69 -1.60
CA SER A 45 14.89 -10.64 -1.68
C SER A 45 15.41 -11.31 -2.94
N GLY A 46 16.29 -10.60 -3.66
CA GLY A 46 17.08 -11.06 -4.79
C GLY A 46 16.57 -10.64 -6.18
N PRO A 47 17.15 -9.59 -6.79
CA PRO A 47 17.32 -8.24 -6.22
C PRO A 47 16.03 -7.72 -5.54
N PRO A 48 16.09 -6.72 -4.65
CA PRO A 48 14.91 -6.22 -3.94
C PRO A 48 13.82 -5.82 -4.94
N THR A 49 12.71 -6.55 -4.92
CA THR A 49 11.59 -6.36 -5.85
C THR A 49 10.30 -6.24 -5.06
N VAL A 50 9.50 -5.23 -5.39
CA VAL A 50 8.18 -5.03 -4.80
C VAL A 50 7.13 -5.68 -5.72
N PRO A 51 6.37 -6.68 -5.24
CA PRO A 51 5.40 -7.37 -6.07
C PRO A 51 4.21 -6.46 -6.39
N VAL A 52 3.78 -6.51 -7.66
CA VAL A 52 2.57 -5.85 -8.16
C VAL A 52 1.54 -6.93 -8.49
N VAL A 53 0.33 -6.77 -7.99
CA VAL A 53 -0.79 -7.69 -8.22
C VAL A 53 -1.57 -7.21 -9.44
N HIS A 54 -1.90 -8.11 -10.37
CA HIS A 54 -2.71 -7.75 -11.53
C HIS A 54 -4.16 -8.19 -11.30
N VAL A 55 -5.09 -7.25 -11.43
CA VAL A 55 -6.54 -7.51 -11.35
C VAL A 55 -7.17 -6.90 -12.59
N ASP A 56 -7.84 -7.72 -13.41
CA ASP A 56 -8.40 -7.34 -14.71
C ASP A 56 -7.40 -6.61 -15.63
N GLY A 57 -6.13 -7.03 -15.60
CA GLY A 57 -5.05 -6.42 -16.38
C GLY A 57 -4.53 -5.09 -15.82
N ILE A 58 -5.02 -4.64 -14.66
CA ILE A 58 -4.57 -3.41 -14.01
C ILE A 58 -3.52 -3.75 -12.95
N PRO A 59 -2.32 -3.13 -12.99
CA PRO A 59 -1.31 -3.29 -11.94
C PRO A 59 -1.72 -2.56 -10.66
N TRP A 60 -1.76 -3.30 -9.55
CA TRP A 60 -2.04 -2.82 -8.20
C TRP A 60 -0.84 -3.05 -7.30
N LEU A 61 -0.44 -2.02 -6.56
CA LEU A 61 0.58 -2.10 -5.54
C LEU A 61 -0.08 -2.24 -4.16
N PRO A 62 0.01 -3.42 -3.51
CA PRO A 62 -0.42 -3.57 -2.13
C PRO A 62 0.47 -2.75 -1.19
N VAL A 63 -0.16 -1.93 -0.35
CA VAL A 63 0.51 -1.10 0.65
C VAL A 63 -0.22 -1.26 1.96
N PHE A 64 0.50 -1.34 3.08
CA PHE A 64 -0.09 -1.60 4.38
C PHE A 64 0.13 -0.44 5.34
N SER A 65 -0.91 -0.03 6.07
CA SER A 65 -0.80 1.02 7.09
C SER A 65 -0.18 0.51 8.40
N ASP A 66 -0.19 -0.80 8.61
CA ASP A 66 0.29 -1.46 9.81
C ASP A 66 0.78 -2.87 9.47
N LEU A 67 1.78 -3.34 10.20
CA LEU A 67 2.33 -4.68 10.02
C LEU A 67 1.31 -5.80 10.30
N ARG A 68 0.29 -5.53 11.12
CA ARG A 68 -0.82 -6.47 11.36
C ARG A 68 -1.59 -6.78 10.08
N TYR A 69 -1.93 -5.75 9.29
CA TYR A 69 -2.64 -5.93 8.02
C TYR A 69 -1.77 -6.61 6.97
N PHE A 70 -0.46 -6.31 6.96
CA PHE A 70 0.50 -7.02 6.12
C PHE A 70 0.57 -8.53 6.46
N ALA A 71 0.69 -8.88 7.74
CA ALA A 71 0.73 -10.27 8.19
C ALA A 71 -0.58 -11.01 7.87
N GLU A 72 -1.73 -10.37 8.08
CA GLU A 72 -3.04 -10.94 7.74
C GLU A 72 -3.20 -11.18 6.25
N TYR A 73 -2.76 -10.24 5.40
CA TYR A 73 -2.80 -10.38 3.94
C TYR A 73 -1.97 -11.59 3.49
N ARG A 74 -0.75 -11.75 4.02
CA ARG A 74 0.10 -12.92 3.71
C ARG A 74 -0.50 -14.23 4.22
N ARG A 75 -1.11 -14.21 5.40
CA ARG A 75 -1.83 -15.39 5.93
C ARG A 75 -2.97 -15.82 5.01
N GLN A 76 -3.75 -14.87 4.47
CA GLN A 76 -4.82 -15.17 3.53
C GLN A 76 -4.29 -15.73 2.20
N ARG A 77 -3.05 -15.38 1.81
CA ARG A 77 -2.33 -15.98 0.66
C ARG A 77 -1.69 -17.34 0.96
N GLY A 78 -1.79 -17.85 2.20
CA GLY A 78 -1.15 -19.11 2.60
C GLY A 78 0.36 -19.00 2.88
N GLU A 79 0.86 -17.79 3.11
CA GLU A 79 2.29 -17.48 3.24
C GLU A 79 2.71 -17.12 4.67
N ALA A 80 1.86 -17.42 5.66
CA ALA A 80 2.10 -17.06 7.07
C ALA A 80 3.42 -17.62 7.64
N GLU A 81 3.78 -18.84 7.25
CA GLU A 81 4.97 -19.54 7.76
C GLU A 81 6.28 -19.13 7.08
N GLN A 82 6.20 -18.32 6.03
CA GLN A 82 7.37 -17.88 5.26
C GLN A 82 7.88 -16.54 5.80
N ALA A 83 9.19 -16.41 6.00
CA ALA A 83 9.78 -15.12 6.37
C ALA A 83 9.44 -14.05 5.32
N ALA A 84 8.89 -12.92 5.77
CA ALA A 84 8.63 -11.77 4.93
C ALA A 84 9.71 -10.70 5.10
N GLU A 85 10.09 -10.09 3.99
CA GLU A 85 10.81 -8.82 4.00
C GLU A 85 9.86 -7.70 3.62
N TYR A 86 10.10 -6.52 4.15
CA TYR A 86 9.29 -5.35 3.84
C TYR A 86 10.14 -4.08 3.80
N LEU A 87 9.66 -3.11 3.06
CA LEU A 87 10.11 -1.72 3.12
C LEU A 87 9.17 -0.93 4.02
N LEU A 88 9.71 0.02 4.77
CA LEU A 88 8.95 1.02 5.52
C LEU A 88 9.26 2.39 4.93
N LEU A 89 8.24 3.00 4.34
CA LEU A 89 8.31 4.25 3.61
C LEU A 89 7.37 5.28 4.21
N THR A 90 7.65 6.57 4.02
CA THR A 90 6.58 7.57 4.09
C THR A 90 5.72 7.45 2.84
N GLY A 91 4.40 7.68 2.96
CA GLY A 91 3.52 7.67 1.79
C GLY A 91 3.96 8.67 0.72
N ALA A 92 4.49 9.84 1.10
CA ALA A 92 5.07 10.80 0.16
C ALA A 92 6.26 10.21 -0.61
N ARG A 93 7.19 9.53 0.08
CA ARG A 93 8.34 8.89 -0.57
C ARG A 93 7.92 7.76 -1.50
N LEU A 94 6.89 7.01 -1.11
CA LEU A 94 6.29 5.99 -1.98
C LEU A 94 5.73 6.64 -3.26
N LEU A 95 4.85 7.63 -3.13
CA LEU A 95 4.15 8.24 -4.27
C LEU A 95 5.09 9.02 -5.21
N ASP A 96 6.05 9.75 -4.65
CA ASP A 96 6.90 10.65 -5.44
C ASP A 96 8.22 10.00 -5.86
N GLY A 97 8.64 8.93 -5.18
CA GLY A 97 9.94 8.29 -5.39
C GLY A 97 9.85 6.89 -5.98
N TYR A 98 9.03 6.02 -5.41
CA TYR A 98 8.96 4.61 -5.80
C TYR A 98 7.98 4.37 -6.95
N LEU A 99 6.76 4.90 -6.83
CA LEU A 99 5.68 4.69 -7.78
C LEU A 99 6.03 5.15 -9.21
N PRO A 100 6.80 6.25 -9.45
CA PRO A 100 7.23 6.63 -10.79
C PRO A 100 8.18 5.63 -11.46
N GLY A 101 8.83 4.75 -10.70
CA GLY A 101 9.69 3.69 -11.22
C GLY A 101 8.97 2.37 -11.50
N MET A 102 7.66 2.29 -11.21
CA MET A 102 6.83 1.10 -11.41
C MET A 102 6.21 1.06 -12.83
N PRO A 103 5.64 -0.08 -13.26
CA PRO A 103 4.87 -0.13 -14.50
C PRO A 103 3.84 0.99 -14.59
N LYS A 104 3.68 1.56 -15.80
CA LYS A 104 2.76 2.67 -16.04
C LYS A 104 1.34 2.28 -15.62
N GLY A 105 0.64 3.19 -14.91
CA GLY A 105 -0.72 2.96 -14.45
C GLY A 105 -0.84 2.15 -13.15
N THR A 106 0.29 1.78 -12.51
CA THR A 106 0.28 1.12 -11.20
C THR A 106 -0.47 1.97 -10.18
N SER A 107 -1.57 1.43 -9.65
CA SER A 107 -2.40 2.09 -8.64
C SER A 107 -2.13 1.52 -7.25
N VAL A 108 -2.22 2.34 -6.20
CA VAL A 108 -2.00 1.87 -4.83
C VAL A 108 -3.28 1.27 -4.27
N LEU A 109 -3.16 0.11 -3.64
CA LEU A 109 -4.21 -0.56 -2.89
C LEU A 109 -3.82 -0.60 -1.41
N LEU A 110 -4.46 0.24 -0.60
CA LEU A 110 -4.20 0.31 0.84
C LEU A 110 -4.93 -0.80 1.59
N ASP A 111 -4.19 -1.53 2.42
CA ASP A 111 -4.65 -2.61 3.30
C ASP A 111 -5.65 -3.55 2.61
N PRO A 112 -5.23 -4.27 1.55
CA PRO A 112 -6.12 -5.19 0.85
C PRO A 112 -6.80 -6.18 1.82
N LEU A 113 -8.03 -6.56 1.48
CA LEU A 113 -8.85 -7.53 2.24
C LEU A 113 -9.35 -7.01 3.60
N GLN A 114 -9.24 -5.70 3.85
CA GLN A 114 -9.75 -5.06 5.06
C GLN A 114 -11.04 -4.25 4.82
N GLU A 115 -11.82 -4.01 5.88
CA GLU A 115 -13.01 -3.16 5.82
C GLU A 115 -12.67 -1.73 5.38
N HIS A 116 -11.49 -1.22 5.67
CA HIS A 116 -11.05 0.12 5.29
C HIS A 116 -10.24 0.15 3.99
N THR A 117 -10.23 -0.93 3.19
CA THR A 117 -9.51 -0.97 1.90
C THR A 117 -9.91 0.21 1.02
N VAL A 118 -8.93 0.98 0.57
CA VAL A 118 -9.12 2.10 -0.36
C VAL A 118 -8.07 2.06 -1.46
N THR A 119 -8.45 2.57 -2.63
CA THR A 119 -7.56 2.71 -3.77
C THR A 119 -7.11 4.16 -3.91
N LEU A 120 -5.82 4.37 -4.19
CA LEU A 120 -5.32 5.65 -4.69
C LEU A 120 -5.00 5.42 -6.17
N PRO A 121 -5.97 5.68 -7.06
CA PRO A 121 -5.81 5.38 -8.48
C PRO A 121 -4.74 6.29 -9.08
N ALA A 122 -4.02 5.78 -10.07
CA ALA A 122 -3.04 6.54 -10.84
C ALA A 122 -3.68 7.57 -11.78
N LEU A 123 -4.60 8.41 -11.28
CA LEU A 123 -5.34 9.39 -12.06
C LEU A 123 -4.84 10.80 -11.80
N ARG A 124 -4.93 11.65 -12.84
CA ARG A 124 -4.64 13.09 -12.73
C ARG A 124 -5.54 13.72 -11.68
N GLY A 125 -4.97 14.54 -10.80
CA GLY A 125 -5.68 15.22 -9.71
C GLY A 125 -5.75 14.45 -8.40
N ILE A 126 -5.32 13.18 -8.37
CA ILE A 126 -5.14 12.37 -7.15
C ILE A 126 -3.66 12.14 -6.89
N LEU A 127 -2.89 11.85 -7.94
CA LEU A 127 -1.43 11.68 -7.90
C LEU A 127 -0.71 12.78 -8.71
N PRO A 128 0.60 13.02 -8.45
CA PRO A 128 1.44 13.91 -9.27
C PRO A 128 1.36 13.58 -10.78
N GLU A 129 1.45 14.62 -11.63
CA GLU A 129 1.28 14.48 -13.08
C GLU A 129 2.25 13.49 -13.74
N SER A 130 3.45 13.33 -13.19
CA SER A 130 4.49 12.42 -13.71
C SER A 130 4.09 10.94 -13.68
N ILE A 131 3.08 10.57 -12.89
CA ILE A 131 2.60 9.17 -12.74
C ILE A 131 1.11 9.00 -13.03
N ALA A 132 0.40 10.11 -13.19
CA ALA A 132 -1.00 10.09 -13.51
C ALA A 132 -1.21 9.63 -14.96
N VAL A 133 -1.99 8.57 -15.15
CA VAL A 133 -2.47 8.13 -16.46
C VAL A 133 -3.84 8.72 -16.75
N ASP A 134 -4.05 9.05 -18.03
CA ASP A 134 -5.38 9.23 -18.58
C ASP A 134 -6.04 7.84 -18.75
N ARG A 135 -7.37 7.74 -18.64
CA ARG A 135 -8.12 6.47 -18.49
C ARG A 135 -7.90 5.39 -19.59
N ASP A 136 -7.20 5.69 -20.69
CA ASP A 136 -7.20 4.91 -21.93
C ASP A 136 -5.86 4.27 -22.34
N GLN A 137 -4.93 3.92 -21.43
CA GLN A 137 -3.73 3.18 -21.87
C GLN A 137 -3.13 2.22 -20.83
N PRO A 138 -3.19 0.89 -21.06
CA PRO A 138 -2.36 -0.08 -20.35
C PRO A 138 -1.00 -0.25 -21.07
N ASP A 139 0.10 -0.26 -20.32
CA ASP A 139 1.43 -0.67 -20.78
C ASP A 139 1.90 -1.85 -19.91
N ASP A 140 2.26 -2.96 -20.56
CA ASP A 140 2.22 -4.32 -19.99
C ASP A 140 3.63 -4.88 -19.73
N ARG A 141 4.57 -4.03 -19.28
CA ARG A 141 5.96 -4.45 -18.99
C ARG A 141 6.17 -4.58 -17.49
N PRO A 142 6.59 -5.75 -16.98
CA PRO A 142 7.08 -5.86 -15.60
C PRO A 142 8.42 -5.12 -15.49
N VAL A 143 8.41 -3.96 -14.83
CA VAL A 143 9.62 -3.19 -14.52
C VAL A 143 10.19 -3.74 -13.21
N ALA A 144 11.41 -4.25 -13.25
CA ALA A 144 12.16 -4.56 -12.04
C ALA A 144 12.33 -3.27 -11.24
N ALA A 145 11.73 -3.20 -10.05
CA ALA A 145 11.82 -2.06 -9.15
C ALA A 145 13.26 -1.90 -8.61
N GLN A 146 14.18 -1.41 -9.44
CA GLN A 146 15.51 -1.01 -9.01
C GLN A 146 15.41 0.37 -8.37
N SER A 147 14.93 0.42 -7.12
CA SER A 147 15.12 1.60 -6.28
C SER A 147 16.48 1.49 -5.58
N PRO A 148 17.44 2.38 -5.86
CA PRO A 148 18.71 2.43 -5.13
C PRO A 148 18.57 2.99 -3.70
N TYR A 149 17.35 3.25 -3.23
CA TYR A 149 17.08 3.89 -1.96
C TYR A 149 16.12 3.05 -1.13
N GLU A 150 16.65 2.00 -0.49
CA GLU A 150 16.31 1.55 0.87
C GLU A 150 16.90 0.18 1.16
N THR A 151 17.55 0.06 2.32
CA THR A 151 17.95 -1.25 2.83
C THR A 151 16.70 -1.99 3.30
N PRO A 152 16.38 -3.18 2.78
CA PRO A 152 15.26 -3.97 3.26
C PRO A 152 15.38 -4.19 4.76
N VAL A 153 14.35 -3.79 5.52
CA VAL A 153 14.34 -4.03 6.95
C VAL A 153 13.90 -5.48 7.16
N LYS A 154 14.87 -6.38 7.38
CA LYS A 154 14.56 -7.76 7.79
C LYS A 154 14.09 -7.76 9.24
N ARG A 155 12.79 -7.92 9.49
CA ARG A 155 12.30 -8.36 10.81
C ARG A 155 11.66 -9.72 10.68
N ALA A 156 12.35 -10.73 11.22
CA ALA A 156 11.77 -12.04 11.44
C ALA A 156 10.72 -11.92 12.56
N TRP A 157 9.48 -12.29 12.27
CA TRP A 157 8.47 -12.49 13.30
C TRP A 157 8.79 -13.78 14.04
N GLY A 158 9.64 -13.65 15.06
CA GLY A 158 9.95 -14.71 16.03
C GLY A 158 9.69 -14.17 17.43
N GLY A 159 8.46 -14.37 17.91
CA GLY A 159 8.06 -13.99 19.27
C GLY A 159 6.87 -14.83 19.70
N THR A 160 7.16 -15.94 20.38
CA THR A 160 6.18 -16.70 21.15
C THR A 160 5.70 -15.84 22.32
N LEU A 161 4.37 -15.74 22.49
CA LEU A 161 3.73 -15.22 23.71
C LEU A 161 3.98 -16.16 24.90
#